data_AF-A0A1G9GAU5-F1
#
_entry.id   AF-A0A1G9GAU5-F1
#
_cell.length_a   1.000
_cell.length_b   1.000
_cell.length_c   1.000
_cell.angle_alpha   90.00
_cell.angle_beta   90.00
_cell.angle_gamma   90.00
#
_symmetry.space_group_name_H-M   'P 1'
#
loop_
_entity.id
_entity.type
_entity.pdbx_description
1 polymer ?
#
loop_
_entity_poly.entity_id
_entity_poly.type
_entity_poly.pdbx_seq_one_letter_code
_entity_poly.pdbx_strand_id
1 'polypeptide(L)'
;MLFALAPLQTNGEEFMSPTLILVSTVIFLIISVVIGYWVYKDASKRDNNEVLWAIGTAGLTFFTFIFGLVALVAYFIIRGDETSDEPPEEATGGDW
;
A
#
# COMPACT_ATOMS: atom_id res chain seq x y z
N MET A 1 -37.42 -17.23 41.66
CA MET A 1 -35.93 -17.20 41.60
C MET A 1 -35.38 -17.51 40.20
N LEU A 2 -36.05 -17.11 39.11
CA LEU A 2 -35.60 -17.40 37.73
C LEU A 2 -35.20 -16.14 36.95
N PHE A 3 -34.80 -15.07 37.64
CA PHE A 3 -34.39 -13.80 37.01
C PHE A 3 -32.91 -13.45 37.24
N ALA A 4 -32.21 -14.21 38.09
CA ALA A 4 -30.81 -13.95 38.46
C ALA A 4 -29.78 -14.44 37.43
N LEU A 5 -30.21 -15.20 36.40
CA LEU A 5 -29.33 -15.77 35.37
C LEU A 5 -29.47 -15.09 34.00
N ALA A 6 -30.40 -14.14 33.85
CA ALA A 6 -30.55 -13.36 32.62
C ALA A 6 -29.26 -12.63 32.17
N PRO A 7 -28.42 -12.05 33.07
CA PRO A 7 -27.18 -11.41 32.64
C PRO A 7 -26.07 -12.41 32.24
N LEU A 8 -26.24 -13.71 32.49
CA LEU A 8 -25.33 -14.79 32.04
C LEU A 8 -25.70 -15.34 30.65
N GLN A 9 -26.83 -14.91 30.07
CA GLN A 9 -27.26 -15.27 28.71
C GLN A 9 -27.04 -14.14 27.69
N THR A 10 -26.44 -13.01 28.10
CA THR A 10 -25.72 -12.16 27.14
C THR A 10 -24.56 -13.01 26.62
N ASN A 11 -24.83 -13.80 25.59
CA ASN A 11 -23.82 -14.19 24.62
C ASN A 11 -23.27 -12.85 24.15
N GLY A 12 -22.12 -12.45 24.69
CA GLY A 12 -21.51 -11.14 24.45
C GLY A 12 -21.66 -10.82 22.98
N GLU A 13 -22.42 -9.77 22.68
CA GLU A 13 -22.63 -9.33 21.31
C GLU A 13 -21.24 -9.07 20.72
N GLU A 14 -20.72 -10.04 19.95
CA GLU A 14 -19.45 -9.86 19.28
C GLU A 14 -19.68 -8.71 18.30
N PHE A 15 -19.11 -7.55 18.62
CA PHE A 15 -19.21 -6.31 17.84
C PHE A 15 -18.87 -6.51 16.35
N MET A 16 -18.22 -7.62 15.99
CA MET A 16 -17.99 -8.07 14.63
C MET A 16 -17.78 -9.59 14.60
N SER A 17 -18.49 -10.29 13.71
CA SER A 17 -18.28 -11.74 13.46
C SER A 17 -16.82 -12.01 13.02
N PRO A 18 -16.17 -13.12 13.46
CA PRO A 18 -14.82 -13.49 13.01
C PRO A 18 -14.70 -13.61 11.49
N THR A 19 -15.77 -14.05 10.82
CA THR A 19 -15.84 -14.10 9.36
C THR A 19 -15.76 -12.71 8.73
N LEU A 20 -16.43 -11.71 9.31
CA LEU A 20 -16.37 -10.33 8.83
C LEU A 20 -14.96 -9.73 9.02
N ILE A 21 -14.32 -10.00 10.16
CA ILE A 21 -12.92 -9.58 10.40
C ILE A 21 -11.99 -10.17 9.34
N LEU A 22 -12.10 -11.47 9.08
CA LEU A 22 -11.27 -12.13 8.07
C LEU A 22 -11.48 -11.56 6.67
N VAL A 23 -12.74 -11.40 6.25
CA VAL A 23 -13.08 -10.83 4.94
C VAL A 23 -12.55 -9.40 4.82
N SER A 24 -12.74 -8.57 5.84
CA SER A 24 -12.22 -7.18 5.84
C SER A 24 -10.69 -7.15 5.77
N THR A 25 -10.01 -8.06 6.46
CA THR A 25 -8.54 -8.15 6.46
C THR A 25 -8.02 -8.57 5.08
N VAL A 26 -8.68 -9.53 4.44
CA VAL A 26 -8.31 -9.97 3.07
C VAL A 26 -8.54 -8.85 2.06
N ILE A 27 -9.67 -8.14 2.14
CA ILE A 27 -9.94 -6.97 1.28
C ILE A 27 -8.86 -5.91 1.49
N PHE A 28 -8.53 -5.61 2.74
CA PHE A 28 -7.52 -4.60 3.07
C PHE A 28 -6.11 -5.01 2.61
N LEU A 29 -5.77 -6.30 2.69
CA LEU A 29 -4.54 -6.86 2.14
C LEU A 29 -4.49 -6.67 0.62
N ILE A 30 -5.58 -7.00 -0.10
CA ILE A 30 -5.67 -6.83 -1.55
C ILE A 30 -5.47 -5.36 -1.92
N ILE A 31 -6.14 -4.42 -1.23
CA ILE A 31 -5.97 -2.98 -1.44
C ILE A 31 -4.50 -2.58 -1.27
N SER A 32 -3.87 -3.04 -0.19
CA SER A 32 -2.46 -2.74 0.10
C SER A 32 -1.52 -3.28 -0.99
N VAL A 33 -1.77 -4.47 -1.51
CA VAL A 33 -1.02 -5.07 -2.63
C VAL A 33 -1.24 -4.30 -3.92
N VAL A 34 -2.47 -3.90 -4.23
CA VAL A 34 -2.79 -3.09 -5.43
C VAL A 34 -2.07 -1.75 -5.39
N ILE A 35 -2.04 -1.10 -4.22
CA ILE A 35 -1.29 0.14 -3.99
C ILE A 35 0.20 -0.10 -4.26
N GLY A 36 0.80 -1.13 -3.65
CA GLY A 36 2.22 -1.45 -3.85
C GLY A 36 2.56 -1.76 -5.31
N TYR A 37 1.70 -2.51 -6.00
CA TYR A 37 1.86 -2.81 -7.42
C TYR A 37 1.80 -1.54 -8.29
N TRP A 38 0.89 -0.62 -7.97
CA TRP A 38 0.80 0.66 -8.67
C TRP A 38 2.06 1.50 -8.44
N VAL A 39 2.54 1.60 -7.19
CA VAL A 39 3.78 2.28 -6.83
C VAL A 39 4.99 1.66 -7.52
N TYR A 40 5.08 0.33 -7.57
CA TYR A 40 6.11 -0.39 -8.31
C TYR A 40 6.14 0.08 -9.77
N LYS A 41 5.00 -0.03 -10.47
CA LYS A 41 4.91 0.34 -11.88
C LYS A 41 5.19 1.81 -12.16
N ASP A 42 4.81 2.71 -11.27
CA ASP A 42 5.10 4.14 -11.40
C ASP A 42 6.58 4.42 -11.15
N ALA A 43 7.19 3.76 -10.16
CA ALA A 43 8.60 3.91 -9.82
C ALA A 43 9.52 3.29 -10.87
N SER A 44 9.14 2.18 -11.51
CA SER A 44 9.92 1.55 -12.58
C SER A 44 10.11 2.42 -13.83
N LYS A 45 9.35 3.52 -13.95
CA LYS A 45 9.48 4.50 -15.04
C LYS A 45 10.29 5.74 -14.64
N ARG A 46 10.84 5.73 -13.44
CA ARG A 46 11.52 6.86 -12.81
C ARG A 46 12.87 6.36 -12.31
N ASP A 47 13.84 7.25 -12.13
CA ASP A 47 15.13 6.91 -11.55
C ASP A 47 15.01 6.78 -10.01
N ASN A 48 14.30 5.75 -9.56
CA ASN A 48 13.95 5.55 -8.16
C ASN A 48 13.88 4.05 -7.83
N ASN A 49 14.12 3.68 -6.58
CA ASN A 49 14.11 2.27 -6.14
C ASN A 49 12.68 1.73 -6.03
N GLU A 50 12.21 1.11 -7.11
CA GLU A 50 10.84 0.65 -7.29
C GLU A 50 10.43 -0.45 -6.31
N VAL A 51 11.34 -1.36 -5.96
CA VAL A 51 11.05 -2.47 -5.05
C VAL A 51 10.91 -1.97 -3.62
N LEU A 52 11.79 -1.06 -3.19
CA LEU A 52 11.73 -0.47 -1.86
C LEU A 52 10.42 0.31 -1.66
N TRP A 53 10.02 1.12 -2.63
CA TRP A 53 8.78 1.88 -2.56
C TRP A 53 7.54 1.00 -2.59
N ALA A 54 7.53 -0.03 -3.44
CA ALA A 54 6.41 -0.96 -3.53
C ALA A 54 6.18 -1.72 -2.22
N ILE A 55 7.24 -2.33 -1.66
CA ILE A 55 7.16 -3.09 -0.42
C ILE A 55 6.89 -2.16 0.77
N GLY A 56 7.56 -1.01 0.82
CA GLY A 56 7.38 -0.02 1.88
C GLY A 56 5.95 0.50 1.94
N THR A 57 5.38 0.93 0.81
CA THR A 57 4.00 1.45 0.77
C THR A 57 2.96 0.37 1.01
N ALA A 58 3.08 -0.83 0.41
CA ALA A 58 2.15 -1.93 0.66
C ALA A 58 2.21 -2.41 2.11
N GLY A 59 3.41 -2.64 2.65
CA GLY A 59 3.61 -3.11 4.02
C GLY A 59 3.11 -2.11 5.04
N LEU A 60 3.49 -0.83 4.93
CA LEU A 60 3.04 0.20 5.87
C LEU A 60 1.54 0.46 5.77
N THR A 61 0.94 0.38 4.58
CA THR A 61 -0.52 0.49 4.43
C THR A 61 -1.23 -0.65 5.15
N PHE A 62 -0.75 -1.89 4.97
CA PHE A 62 -1.38 -3.06 5.57
C PHE A 62 -1.22 -3.12 7.08
N PHE A 63 -0.03 -2.87 7.62
CA PHE A 63 0.24 -3.05 9.05
C PHE A 63 -0.12 -1.81 9.88
N THR A 64 0.04 -0.61 9.33
CA THR A 64 0.00 0.62 10.10
C THR A 64 -0.66 1.79 9.36
N PHE A 65 -1.60 1.50 8.45
CA PHE A 65 -2.41 2.39 7.60
C PHE A 65 -1.95 3.85 7.48
N ILE A 66 -2.04 4.63 8.57
CA ILE A 66 -1.53 6.00 8.69
C ILE A 66 -0.10 6.15 8.17
N PHE A 67 0.84 5.28 8.57
CA PHE A 67 2.21 5.36 8.06
C PHE A 67 2.30 4.95 6.58
N GLY A 68 1.41 4.08 6.11
CA GLY A 68 1.27 3.79 4.69
C GLY A 68 0.86 5.01 3.88
N LEU A 69 -0.09 5.79 4.39
CA LEU A 69 -0.50 7.07 3.78
C LEU A 69 0.66 8.07 3.78
N VAL A 70 1.40 8.18 4.89
CA VAL A 70 2.61 9.04 4.95
C VAL A 70 3.65 8.60 3.93
N ALA A 71 3.90 7.28 3.79
CA ALA A 71 4.83 6.75 2.80
C ALA A 71 4.37 7.04 1.36
N LEU A 72 3.06 6.95 1.07
CA LEU A 72 2.51 7.32 -0.23
C LEU A 72 2.70 8.81 -0.53
N VAL A 73 2.39 9.69 0.43
CA VAL A 73 2.60 11.14 0.26
C VAL A 73 4.09 11.43 0.05
N ALA A 74 4.96 10.82 0.84
CA ALA A 74 6.41 10.97 0.68
C ALA A 74 6.83 10.53 -0.73
N TYR A 75 6.40 9.35 -1.19
CA TYR A 75 6.66 8.86 -2.54
C TYR A 75 6.25 9.89 -3.60
N PHE A 76 5.02 10.43 -3.55
CA PHE A 76 4.57 11.45 -4.50
C PHE A 76 5.45 12.70 -4.53
N ILE A 77 5.98 13.12 -3.39
CA ILE A 77 6.83 14.32 -3.28
C ILE A 77 8.21 14.06 -3.88
N ILE A 78 8.78 12.87 -3.68
CA ILE A 78 10.20 12.60 -4.03
C ILE A 78 10.39 11.67 -5.24
N ARG A 79 9.32 11.19 -5.88
CA ARG A 79 9.40 10.19 -6.96
C ARG A 79 10.17 10.63 -8.21
N GLY A 80 10.44 11.92 -8.38
CA GLY A 80 11.12 12.48 -9.55
C GLY A 80 10.26 12.43 -10.82
N ASP A 81 10.80 12.92 -11.93
CA ASP A 81 10.14 12.86 -13.24
C ASP A 81 10.30 11.48 -13.89
N GLU A 82 9.47 11.20 -14.90
CA GLU A 82 9.64 9.99 -15.70
C GLU A 82 10.91 10.10 -16.54
N THR A 83 11.64 9.00 -16.67
CA THR A 83 12.84 8.96 -17.51
C THR A 83 12.42 9.01 -18.98
N SER A 84 12.86 10.04 -19.71
CA SER A 84 12.63 10.12 -21.15
C SER A 84 13.36 8.99 -21.86
N ASP A 85 12.63 8.18 -22.63
CA ASP A 85 13.19 7.14 -23.51
C ASP A 85 13.94 7.73 -24.74
N GLU A 86 14.33 9.01 -24.68
CA GLU A 86 15.01 9.66 -25.79
C GLU A 86 16.39 9.02 -25.93
N PRO A 87 16.71 8.39 -27.10
CA PRO A 87 18.03 7.84 -27.31
C PRO A 87 19.03 8.97 -27.07
N PRO A 88 20.14 8.73 -26.34
CA PRO A 88 21.15 9.75 -26.18
C PRO A 88 21.51 10.21 -27.59
N GLU A 89 21.28 11.49 -27.90
CA GLU A 89 21.72 12.04 -29.19
C GLU A 89 23.17 11.61 -29.35
N GLU A 90 23.42 10.73 -30.33
CA GLU A 90 24.78 10.35 -30.67
C GLU A 90 25.51 11.67 -30.84
N ALA A 91 26.57 11.88 -30.05
CA ALA A 91 27.47 12.99 -30.23
C ALA A 91 28.14 12.83 -31.59
N THR A 92 27.43 13.18 -32.68
CA THR A 92 27.97 13.38 -34.01
C THR A 92 28.72 14.71 -34.01
N GLY A 93 29.65 14.87 -33.07
CA GLY A 93 30.68 15.89 -33.04
C GLY A 93 31.95 15.30 -33.63
N GLY A 94 31.83 14.72 -34.83
CA GLY A 94 32.97 14.40 -35.68
C GLY A 94 33.40 15.67 -36.41
N ASP A 95 34.05 16.59 -35.69
CA ASP A 95 34.88 17.61 -36.31
C ASP A 95 36.26 16.99 -36.57
N TRP A 96 36.43 16.56 -37.83
CA TRP A 96 37.71 16.34 -38.49
C TRP A 96 38.30 17.68 -38.93
#